data_AF-A0A7Y5FRX9-F1
#
_entry.id   AF-A0A7Y5FRX9-F1
#
_cell.length_a   1.000
_cell.length_b   1.000
_cell.length_c   1.000
_cell.angle_alpha   90.00
_cell.angle_beta   90.00
_cell.angle_gamma   90.00
#
_symmetry.space_group_name_H-M   'P 1'
#
loop_
_entity.id
_entity.type
_entity.pdbx_description
1 polymer ?
#
loop_
_entity_poly.entity_id
_entity_poly.type
_entity_poly.pdbx_seq_one_letter_code
_entity_poly.pdbx_strand_id
1 'polypeptide(L)'
;MDQVSGLPPAEERGEAEAMSSGVEKDRFDGLTGEISKLHSLLASGCYGSVYLAELSELIMFLSAAEERSFFDANFEEFRADFIHLLGRYSAIGIAPLRTEKILVAAETFRRFSGSDSGESIDPHTSRIGKELQHLKGILNGSPKFRESGAQGLYFPLIEISGSEIKAGRLDKIEITLTPSKSENQFRILSKYNRADETLPLQIKTSFLNARSQLSLRKDGRSKDYFNVFVSFTGDLGEYSGDSLGAILTLSFMLELYNFYYRQKT
;
A
#
# COMPACT_ATOMS: atom_id res chain seq x y z
N MET A 1 11.83 72.11 -1.16
CA MET A 1 10.81 71.50 -2.03
C MET A 1 11.55 70.63 -2.99
N ASP A 2 11.38 69.32 -2.90
CA ASP A 2 11.59 68.35 -3.99
C ASP A 2 11.25 66.97 -3.45
N GLN A 3 10.13 66.40 -3.90
CA GLN A 3 9.94 64.96 -3.99
C GLN A 3 9.14 64.67 -5.26
N VAL A 4 9.85 64.22 -6.28
CA VAL A 4 9.28 63.71 -7.53
C VAL A 4 8.94 62.24 -7.28
N SER A 5 7.64 61.92 -7.33
CA SER A 5 7.12 60.55 -7.33
C SER A 5 7.35 59.93 -8.70
N GLY A 6 8.37 59.09 -8.83
CA GLY A 6 8.57 58.26 -10.01
C GLY A 6 7.62 57.07 -9.98
N LEU A 7 6.52 57.14 -10.75
CA LEU A 7 5.83 55.93 -11.18
C LEU A 7 6.72 55.26 -12.24
N PRO A 8 6.90 53.93 -12.21
CA PRO A 8 7.69 53.23 -13.21
C PRO A 8 7.09 53.44 -14.62
N PRO A 9 7.93 53.49 -15.66
CA PRO A 9 7.52 53.72 -17.04
C PRO A 9 6.48 52.67 -17.48
N ALA A 10 5.57 53.08 -18.37
CA ALA A 10 4.41 52.28 -18.80
C ALA A 10 4.79 50.91 -19.43
N GLU A 11 6.01 50.77 -19.96
CA GLU A 11 6.53 49.51 -20.50
C GLU A 11 6.80 48.46 -19.41
N GLU A 12 7.30 48.85 -18.23
CA GLU A 12 7.53 47.93 -17.11
C GLU A 12 6.23 47.41 -16.48
N ARG A 13 5.12 48.16 -16.62
CA ARG A 13 3.78 47.70 -16.19
C ARG A 13 3.19 46.66 -17.13
N GLY A 14 3.38 46.84 -18.44
CA GLY A 14 2.90 45.90 -19.45
C GLY A 14 3.62 44.54 -19.37
N GLU A 15 4.91 44.53 -19.09
CA GLU A 15 5.69 43.28 -18.93
C GLU A 15 5.35 42.54 -17.63
N ALA A 16 5.16 43.25 -16.51
CA ALA A 16 4.75 42.66 -15.24
C ALA A 16 3.31 42.10 -15.30
N GLU A 17 2.37 42.79 -15.95
CA GLU A 17 1.01 42.30 -16.16
C GLU A 17 0.96 41.12 -17.15
N ALA A 18 1.78 41.15 -18.21
CA ALA A 18 1.88 40.04 -19.16
C ALA A 18 2.49 38.78 -18.49
N MET A 19 3.56 38.94 -17.69
CA MET A 19 4.14 37.85 -16.91
C MET A 19 3.19 37.31 -15.85
N SER A 20 2.44 38.17 -15.15
CA SER A 20 1.40 37.76 -14.20
C SER A 20 0.29 36.97 -14.90
N SER A 21 -0.16 37.42 -16.08
CA SER A 21 -1.22 36.75 -16.85
C SER A 21 -0.80 35.39 -17.43
N GLY A 22 0.48 35.24 -17.80
CA GLY A 22 1.04 33.98 -18.31
C GLY A 22 1.17 32.93 -17.22
N VAL A 23 1.64 33.33 -16.03
CA VAL A 23 1.78 32.45 -14.87
C VAL A 23 0.41 31.98 -14.35
N GLU A 24 -0.59 32.86 -14.33
CA GLU A 24 -1.95 32.47 -13.96
C GLU A 24 -2.57 31.50 -14.97
N LYS A 25 -2.37 31.74 -16.27
CA LYS A 25 -2.87 30.86 -17.33
C LYS A 25 -2.26 29.46 -17.27
N ASP A 26 -0.94 29.36 -17.12
CA ASP A 26 -0.25 28.06 -17.02
C ASP A 26 -0.70 27.28 -15.77
N ARG A 27 -0.99 27.99 -14.67
CA ARG A 27 -1.53 27.41 -13.43
C ARG A 27 -2.96 26.90 -13.61
N PHE A 28 -3.82 27.63 -14.32
CA PHE A 28 -5.20 27.20 -14.64
C PHE A 28 -5.24 26.01 -15.60
N ASP A 29 -4.39 26.01 -16.63
CA ASP A 29 -4.29 24.90 -17.59
C ASP A 29 -3.79 23.62 -16.88
N GLY A 30 -2.80 23.76 -15.99
CA GLY A 30 -2.32 22.66 -15.14
C GLY A 30 -3.40 22.09 -14.21
N LEU A 31 -4.14 22.96 -13.52
CA LEU A 31 -5.26 22.55 -12.66
C LEU A 31 -6.32 21.77 -13.42
N THR A 32 -6.70 22.27 -14.59
CA THR A 32 -7.71 21.64 -15.46
C THR A 32 -7.25 20.26 -15.91
N GLY A 33 -5.95 20.10 -16.19
CA GLY A 33 -5.32 18.82 -16.50
C GLY A 33 -5.42 17.81 -15.35
N GLU A 34 -5.04 18.20 -14.14
CA GLU A 34 -5.08 17.33 -12.95
C GLU A 34 -6.51 16.89 -12.60
N ILE A 35 -7.47 17.82 -12.62
CA ILE A 35 -8.89 17.51 -12.38
C ILE A 35 -9.44 16.56 -13.46
N SER A 36 -9.11 16.81 -14.74
CA SER A 36 -9.53 15.94 -15.85
C SER A 36 -8.98 14.51 -15.70
N LYS A 37 -7.75 14.38 -15.21
CA LYS A 37 -7.12 13.08 -14.92
C LYS A 37 -7.88 12.33 -13.83
N LEU A 38 -8.26 13.00 -12.75
CA LEU A 38 -9.04 12.41 -11.65
C LEU A 38 -10.43 11.96 -12.14
N HIS A 39 -11.13 12.79 -12.91
CA HIS A 39 -12.42 12.42 -13.50
C HIS A 39 -12.31 11.24 -14.47
N SER A 40 -11.24 11.17 -15.26
CA SER A 40 -10.98 10.02 -16.13
C SER A 40 -10.77 8.73 -15.32
N LEU A 41 -10.08 8.80 -14.18
CA LEU A 41 -9.87 7.63 -13.32
C LEU A 41 -11.17 7.12 -12.71
N LEU A 42 -12.00 8.03 -12.21
CA LEU A 42 -13.35 7.72 -11.73
C LEU A 42 -14.19 7.06 -12.84
N ALA A 43 -14.20 7.63 -14.04
CA ALA A 43 -14.94 7.10 -15.18
C ALA A 43 -14.44 5.71 -15.62
N SER A 44 -13.14 5.44 -15.47
CA SER A 44 -12.53 4.14 -15.77
C SER A 44 -12.76 3.07 -14.69
N GLY A 45 -13.38 3.43 -13.56
CA GLY A 45 -13.55 2.53 -12.42
C GLY A 45 -12.25 2.25 -11.65
N CYS A 46 -11.19 3.05 -11.87
CA CYS A 46 -9.92 2.88 -11.19
C CYS A 46 -10.00 3.53 -9.79
N TYR A 47 -10.45 2.75 -8.80
CA TYR A 47 -10.59 3.20 -7.40
C TYR A 47 -9.49 2.63 -6.51
N GLY A 48 -9.21 3.31 -5.39
CA GLY A 48 -8.28 2.83 -4.35
C GLY A 48 -6.94 3.57 -4.32
N SER A 49 -5.83 2.83 -4.23
CA SER A 49 -4.50 3.41 -4.00
C SER A 49 -3.94 4.22 -5.17
N VAL A 50 -4.39 3.94 -6.40
CA VAL A 50 -4.05 4.74 -7.60
C VAL A 50 -4.73 6.10 -7.51
N TYR A 51 -6.05 6.12 -7.32
CA TYR A 51 -6.80 7.36 -7.18
C TYR A 51 -6.32 8.20 -5.98
N LEU A 52 -6.03 7.58 -4.83
CA LEU A 52 -5.44 8.27 -3.69
C LEU A 52 -4.07 8.92 -4.00
N ALA A 53 -3.24 8.26 -4.82
CA ALA A 53 -1.95 8.81 -5.21
C ALA A 53 -2.13 10.07 -6.07
N GLU A 54 -3.10 10.05 -6.97
CA GLU A 54 -3.41 11.20 -7.85
C GLU A 54 -4.04 12.35 -7.06
N LEU A 55 -4.94 12.05 -6.11
CA LEU A 55 -5.43 13.06 -5.16
C LEU A 55 -4.30 13.68 -4.34
N SER A 56 -3.29 12.88 -3.98
CA SER A 56 -2.11 13.36 -3.26
C SER A 56 -1.28 14.33 -4.11
N GLU A 57 -1.12 14.05 -5.40
CA GLU A 57 -0.44 14.96 -6.34
C GLU A 57 -1.24 16.27 -6.53
N LEU A 58 -2.58 16.20 -6.64
CA LEU A 58 -3.44 17.39 -6.68
C LEU A 58 -3.29 18.23 -5.42
N ILE A 59 -3.28 17.63 -4.22
CA ILE A 59 -3.04 18.35 -2.96
C ILE A 59 -1.71 19.10 -3.01
N MET A 60 -0.65 18.44 -3.47
CA MET A 60 0.67 19.07 -3.58
C MET A 60 0.64 20.24 -4.57
N PHE A 61 0.01 20.06 -5.74
CA PHE A 61 -0.16 21.11 -6.74
C PHE A 61 -0.92 22.32 -6.20
N LEU A 62 -2.08 22.10 -5.58
CA LEU A 62 -2.91 23.17 -5.01
C LEU A 62 -2.20 23.90 -3.87
N SER A 63 -1.42 23.18 -3.07
CA SER A 63 -0.70 23.75 -1.93
C SER A 63 0.47 24.66 -2.33
N ALA A 64 1.03 24.48 -3.54
CA ALA A 64 2.14 25.28 -4.05
C ALA A 64 1.75 26.76 -4.25
N ALA A 65 0.45 27.04 -4.34
CA ALA A 65 -0.09 28.39 -4.40
C ALA A 65 0.02 29.16 -3.08
N GLU A 66 0.20 28.47 -1.95
CA GLU A 66 0.18 29.03 -0.60
C GLU A 66 -1.13 29.78 -0.21
N GLU A 67 -2.19 29.66 -1.03
CA GLU A 67 -3.48 30.30 -0.84
C GLU A 67 -4.55 29.30 -0.36
N ARG A 68 -5.00 29.46 0.89
CA ARG A 68 -6.00 28.57 1.48
C ARG A 68 -7.35 28.58 0.75
N SER A 69 -7.84 29.76 0.37
CA SER A 69 -9.10 29.89 -0.37
C SER A 69 -9.05 29.19 -1.74
N PHE A 70 -7.91 29.26 -2.43
CA PHE A 70 -7.70 28.55 -3.68
C PHE A 70 -7.70 27.03 -3.46
N PHE A 71 -7.02 26.56 -2.43
CA PHE A 71 -7.02 25.14 -2.07
C PHE A 71 -8.43 24.63 -1.81
N ASP A 72 -9.16 25.29 -0.91
CA ASP A 72 -10.50 24.86 -0.51
C ASP A 72 -11.47 24.88 -1.69
N ALA A 73 -11.47 25.93 -2.52
CA ALA A 73 -12.36 26.04 -3.67
C ALA A 73 -12.16 24.93 -4.71
N ASN A 74 -10.93 24.43 -4.87
CA ASN A 74 -10.59 23.47 -5.93
C ASN A 74 -10.45 22.01 -5.43
N PHE A 75 -10.43 21.78 -4.11
CA PHE A 75 -10.34 20.43 -3.55
C PHE A 75 -11.62 19.94 -2.87
N GLU A 76 -12.60 20.83 -2.65
CA GLU A 76 -13.80 20.50 -1.87
C GLU A 76 -14.54 19.26 -2.38
N GLU A 77 -14.68 19.11 -3.70
CA GLU A 77 -15.36 17.97 -4.30
C GLU A 77 -14.65 16.62 -4.06
N PHE A 78 -13.33 16.64 -3.82
CA PHE A 78 -12.51 15.44 -3.60
C PHE A 78 -12.24 15.14 -2.13
N ARG A 79 -12.63 16.06 -1.22
CA ARG A 79 -12.30 16.00 0.21
C ARG A 79 -12.73 14.67 0.85
N ALA A 80 -14.00 14.29 0.67
CA ALA A 80 -14.57 13.09 1.27
C ALA A 80 -13.89 11.82 0.73
N ASP A 81 -13.62 11.77 -0.58
CA ASP A 81 -12.92 10.65 -1.22
C ASP A 81 -11.51 10.50 -0.66
N PHE A 82 -10.78 11.60 -0.52
CA PHE A 82 -9.42 11.58 0.02
C PHE A 82 -9.40 10.99 1.45
N ILE A 83 -10.27 11.47 2.34
CA ILE A 83 -10.37 10.99 3.72
C ILE A 83 -10.76 9.51 3.74
N HIS A 84 -11.79 9.12 2.97
CA HIS A 84 -12.25 7.73 2.88
C HIS A 84 -11.14 6.78 2.42
N LEU A 85 -10.41 7.16 1.36
CA LEU A 85 -9.35 6.36 0.77
C LEU A 85 -8.14 6.27 1.70
N LEU A 86 -7.77 7.37 2.37
CA LEU A 86 -6.74 7.37 3.41
C LEU A 86 -7.11 6.40 4.54
N GLY A 87 -8.39 6.38 4.93
CA GLY A 87 -8.91 5.45 5.92
C GLY A 87 -8.72 3.97 5.56
N ARG A 88 -8.81 3.64 4.27
CA ARG A 88 -8.69 2.26 3.75
C ARG A 88 -7.30 1.91 3.23
N TYR A 89 -6.42 2.89 3.07
CA TYR A 89 -5.08 2.67 2.55
C TYR A 89 -4.23 1.86 3.52
N SER A 90 -3.52 0.83 3.03
CA SER A 90 -2.47 0.15 3.79
C SER A 90 -1.11 0.45 3.19
N ALA A 91 -0.14 0.74 4.04
CA ALA A 91 1.25 0.86 3.64
C ALA A 91 1.91 -0.50 3.42
N ILE A 92 1.35 -1.55 4.02
CA ILE A 92 1.84 -2.92 3.87
C ILE A 92 1.60 -3.34 2.42
N GLY A 93 2.66 -3.78 1.74
CA GLY A 93 2.56 -4.17 0.33
C GLY A 93 2.67 -3.03 -0.67
N ILE A 94 2.93 -1.80 -0.23
CA ILE A 94 3.20 -0.66 -1.11
C ILE A 94 4.63 -0.18 -0.91
N ALA A 95 5.29 0.22 -2.00
CA ALA A 95 6.65 0.75 -1.94
C ALA A 95 6.75 1.93 -0.94
N PRO A 96 7.76 1.94 -0.04
CA PRO A 96 7.88 2.97 1.00
C PRO A 96 7.78 4.41 0.48
N LEU A 97 8.46 4.71 -0.62
CA LEU A 97 8.47 6.04 -1.24
C LEU A 97 7.06 6.54 -1.61
N ARG A 98 6.18 5.64 -2.08
CA ARG A 98 4.81 6.02 -2.44
C ARG A 98 3.99 6.34 -1.20
N THR A 99 4.12 5.54 -0.15
CA THR A 99 3.47 5.81 1.14
C THR A 99 3.97 7.12 1.77
N GLU A 100 5.27 7.42 1.67
CA GLU A 100 5.85 8.68 2.15
C GLU A 100 5.22 9.88 1.46
N LYS A 101 5.07 9.85 0.14
CA LYS A 101 4.39 10.91 -0.62
C LYS A 101 2.94 11.12 -0.14
N ILE A 102 2.19 10.05 0.08
CA ILE A 102 0.81 10.12 0.59
C ILE A 102 0.78 10.76 1.99
N LEU A 103 1.72 10.40 2.88
CA LEU A 103 1.81 10.99 4.20
C LEU A 103 2.15 12.50 4.14
N VAL A 104 3.04 12.91 3.23
CA VAL A 104 3.36 14.33 3.00
C VAL A 104 2.13 15.09 2.48
N ALA A 105 1.38 14.51 1.55
CA ALA A 105 0.14 15.12 1.06
C ALA A 105 -0.93 15.19 2.16
N ALA A 106 -1.11 14.16 2.98
CA ALA A 106 -2.05 14.19 4.10
C ALA A 106 -1.71 15.27 5.13
N GLU A 107 -0.42 15.43 5.45
CA GLU A 107 0.06 16.52 6.31
C GLU A 107 -0.19 17.90 5.69
N THR A 108 0.02 18.02 4.38
CA THR A 108 -0.26 19.26 3.63
C THR A 108 -1.75 19.58 3.63
N PHE A 109 -2.60 18.60 3.34
CA PHE A 109 -4.05 18.72 3.42
C PHE A 109 -4.52 19.16 4.81
N ARG A 110 -3.90 18.63 5.88
CA ARG A 110 -4.17 19.05 7.27
C ARG A 110 -3.92 20.55 7.46
N ARG A 111 -2.75 21.02 7.02
CA ARG A 111 -2.33 22.42 7.15
C ARG A 111 -3.29 23.37 6.44
N PHE A 112 -3.78 22.99 5.25
CA PHE A 112 -4.64 23.84 4.42
C PHE A 112 -6.12 23.74 4.77
N SER A 113 -6.63 22.55 5.10
CA SER A 113 -8.05 22.36 5.42
C SER A 113 -8.46 23.01 6.74
N GLY A 114 -7.52 23.16 7.66
CA GLY A 114 -7.78 23.62 9.03
C GLY A 114 -8.62 22.63 9.85
N SER A 115 -8.75 22.92 11.13
CA SER A 115 -9.35 22.04 12.16
C SER A 115 -10.88 21.92 12.10
N ASP A 116 -11.55 22.58 11.16
CA ASP A 116 -13.02 22.74 11.16
C ASP A 116 -13.78 21.63 10.42
N SER A 117 -13.10 20.67 9.79
CA SER A 117 -13.74 19.65 8.94
C SER A 117 -14.44 18.51 9.69
N GLY A 118 -14.39 18.44 11.02
CA GLY A 118 -15.06 17.41 11.84
C GLY A 118 -14.53 15.98 11.70
N GLU A 119 -14.00 15.60 10.53
CA GLU A 119 -13.34 14.33 10.25
C GLU A 119 -11.82 14.49 10.40
N SER A 120 -11.27 13.91 11.47
CA SER A 120 -9.83 13.90 11.72
C SER A 120 -9.14 12.83 10.88
N ILE A 121 -8.14 13.24 10.10
CA ILE A 121 -7.25 12.33 9.36
C ILE A 121 -6.12 11.76 10.25
N ASP A 122 -5.94 12.26 11.47
CA ASP A 122 -4.84 11.87 12.37
C ASP A 122 -4.80 10.37 12.71
N PRO A 123 -5.95 9.70 12.98
CA PRO A 123 -5.95 8.26 13.19
C PRO A 123 -5.43 7.50 11.97
N HIS A 124 -5.76 7.97 10.76
CA HIS A 124 -5.35 7.35 9.50
C HIS A 124 -3.86 7.57 9.23
N THR A 125 -3.36 8.80 9.33
CA THR A 125 -1.95 9.11 9.13
C THR A 125 -1.06 8.42 10.17
N SER A 126 -1.49 8.36 11.44
CA SER A 126 -0.77 7.63 12.50
C SER A 126 -0.70 6.13 12.23
N ARG A 127 -1.81 5.51 11.80
CA ARG A 127 -1.82 4.09 11.41
C ARG A 127 -0.89 3.83 10.23
N ILE A 128 -1.02 4.59 9.15
CA ILE A 128 -0.19 4.45 7.94
C ILE A 128 1.30 4.65 8.28
N GLY A 129 1.62 5.63 9.12
CA GLY A 129 3.00 5.88 9.59
C GLY A 129 3.58 4.69 10.36
N LYS A 130 2.80 4.05 11.24
CA LYS A 130 3.21 2.82 11.95
C LYS A 130 3.43 1.65 10.97
N GLU A 131 2.52 1.46 10.02
CA GLU A 131 2.65 0.43 8.99
C GLU A 131 3.89 0.65 8.11
N LEU A 132 4.18 1.91 7.72
CA LEU A 132 5.39 2.26 6.96
C LEU A 132 6.68 1.96 7.75
N GLN A 133 6.71 2.32 9.04
CA GLN A 133 7.86 2.01 9.89
C GLN A 133 8.06 0.50 10.06
N HIS A 134 6.96 -0.24 10.19
CA HIS A 134 6.99 -1.69 10.23
C HIS A 134 7.54 -2.27 8.94
N LEU A 135 7.03 -1.83 7.78
CA LEU A 135 7.51 -2.24 6.46
C LEU A 135 9.01 -1.96 6.29
N LYS A 136 9.47 -0.74 6.58
CA LYS A 136 10.90 -0.39 6.54
C LYS A 136 11.74 -1.26 7.47
N GLY A 137 11.21 -1.55 8.65
CA GLY A 137 11.83 -2.46 9.61
C GLY A 137 12.06 -3.86 9.03
N ILE A 138 11.02 -4.44 8.41
CA ILE A 138 11.11 -5.75 7.77
C ILE A 138 12.10 -5.73 6.60
N LEU A 139 11.99 -4.73 5.70
CA LEU A 139 12.86 -4.62 4.52
C LEU A 139 14.34 -4.45 4.90
N ASN A 140 14.63 -3.80 6.03
CA ASN A 140 15.99 -3.63 6.55
C ASN A 140 16.47 -4.81 7.42
N GLY A 141 15.68 -5.89 7.54
CA GLY A 141 16.04 -7.07 8.33
C GLY A 141 16.12 -6.79 9.84
N SER A 142 15.41 -5.78 10.35
CA SER A 142 15.49 -5.38 11.75
C SER A 142 14.89 -6.45 12.68
N PRO A 143 15.65 -6.98 13.66
CA PRO A 143 15.20 -8.05 14.54
C PRO A 143 14.10 -7.62 15.51
N LYS A 144 13.86 -6.31 15.67
CA LYS A 144 12.83 -5.75 16.56
C LYS A 144 11.40 -5.93 16.04
N PHE A 145 11.24 -6.24 14.75
CA PHE A 145 9.94 -6.46 14.12
C PHE A 145 9.59 -7.94 13.95
N ARG A 146 10.25 -8.82 14.73
CA ARG A 146 9.75 -10.19 14.95
C ARG A 146 8.46 -10.07 15.77
N GLU A 147 7.32 -9.94 15.10
CA GLU A 147 6.04 -9.85 15.78
C GLU A 147 5.85 -11.04 16.72
N SER A 148 5.78 -10.74 18.01
CA SER A 148 5.35 -11.65 19.05
C SER A 148 3.86 -11.95 18.85
N GLY A 149 3.54 -12.99 18.09
CA GLY A 149 2.22 -13.62 18.09
C GLY A 149 1.26 -13.27 16.94
N ALA A 150 1.67 -12.50 15.93
CA ALA A 150 0.83 -12.35 14.74
C ALA A 150 0.84 -13.63 13.90
N GLN A 151 -0.33 -14.19 13.59
CA GLN A 151 -0.48 -15.30 12.65
C GLN A 151 -0.07 -14.81 11.25
N GLY A 152 0.96 -15.42 10.68
CA GLY A 152 1.38 -15.22 9.28
C GLY A 152 2.79 -14.62 9.13
N LEU A 153 3.39 -14.84 7.96
CA LEU A 153 4.72 -14.33 7.62
C LEU A 153 4.65 -13.38 6.43
N TYR A 154 5.39 -12.28 6.54
CA TYR A 154 5.59 -11.35 5.43
C TYR A 154 6.69 -11.85 4.50
N PHE A 155 6.48 -11.68 3.19
CA PHE A 155 7.47 -12.02 2.17
C PHE A 155 7.52 -10.96 1.07
N PRO A 156 8.70 -10.71 0.49
CA PRO A 156 8.84 -9.77 -0.60
C PRO A 156 8.18 -10.29 -1.87
N LEU A 157 7.43 -9.41 -2.52
CA LEU A 157 6.98 -9.61 -3.87
C LEU A 157 7.97 -8.98 -4.83
N ILE A 158 8.29 -9.74 -5.87
CA ILE A 158 9.13 -9.32 -6.98
C ILE A 158 8.19 -9.11 -8.16
N GLU A 159 7.92 -7.85 -8.51
CA GLU A 159 7.18 -7.53 -9.74
C GLU A 159 8.19 -7.40 -10.89
N ILE A 160 8.05 -8.23 -11.92
CA ILE A 160 8.82 -8.07 -13.15
C ILE A 160 7.96 -7.26 -14.12
N SER A 161 8.40 -6.05 -14.44
CA SER A 161 7.74 -5.17 -15.43
C SER A 161 8.71 -4.92 -16.57
N GLY A 162 8.57 -5.68 -17.67
CA GLY A 162 9.55 -5.68 -18.76
C GLY A 162 10.90 -6.25 -18.29
N SER A 163 11.97 -5.47 -18.43
CA SER A 163 13.32 -5.83 -17.96
C SER A 163 13.64 -5.34 -16.55
N GLU A 164 12.73 -4.60 -15.90
CA GLU A 164 12.96 -4.05 -14.57
C GLU A 164 12.35 -4.94 -13.48
N ILE A 165 13.18 -5.27 -12.50
CA ILE A 165 12.75 -5.90 -11.25
C ILE A 165 12.31 -4.78 -10.30
N LYS A 166 11.01 -4.68 -10.04
CA LYS A 166 10.46 -3.80 -9.01
C LYS A 166 10.37 -4.58 -7.71
N ALA A 167 11.29 -4.27 -6.80
CA ALA A 167 11.27 -4.71 -5.42
C ALA A 167 10.70 -3.60 -4.52
N GLY A 168 9.99 -3.97 -3.46
CA GLY A 168 9.50 -3.01 -2.47
C GLY A 168 8.07 -3.24 -1.97
N ARG A 169 7.41 -4.31 -2.41
CA ARG A 169 6.14 -4.75 -1.86
C ARG A 169 6.36 -5.97 -0.97
N LEU A 170 5.66 -6.03 0.16
CA LEU A 170 5.55 -7.22 1.00
C LEU A 170 4.10 -7.71 0.97
N ASP A 171 3.90 -9.00 0.83
CA ASP A 171 2.61 -9.62 1.11
C ASP A 171 2.70 -10.50 2.34
N LYS A 172 1.56 -10.87 2.89
CA LYS A 172 1.42 -11.70 4.08
C LYS A 172 0.74 -13.01 3.71
N ILE A 173 1.37 -14.12 4.10
CA ILE A 173 0.76 -15.44 4.01
C ILE A 173 0.23 -15.83 5.38
N GLU A 174 -1.03 -16.24 5.39
CA GLU A 174 -1.67 -16.88 6.53
C GLU A 174 -1.98 -18.33 6.17
N ILE A 175 -1.56 -19.24 7.05
CA ILE A 175 -1.78 -20.68 6.89
C ILE A 175 -2.46 -21.19 8.14
N THR A 176 -3.57 -21.92 7.94
CA THR A 176 -4.28 -22.60 9.02
C THR A 176 -4.40 -24.08 8.69
N LEU A 177 -4.08 -24.92 9.67
CA LEU A 177 -4.18 -26.37 9.56
C LEU A 177 -5.27 -26.87 10.51
N THR A 178 -6.26 -27.58 9.98
CA THR A 178 -7.26 -28.28 10.80
C THR A 178 -7.26 -29.78 10.49
N PRO A 179 -7.57 -30.67 11.45
CA PRO A 179 -7.56 -32.11 11.20
C PRO A 179 -8.57 -32.52 10.12
N SER A 180 -8.18 -33.49 9.29
CA SER A 180 -9.02 -34.17 8.31
C SER A 180 -9.05 -35.67 8.58
N LYS A 181 -10.13 -36.34 8.14
CA LYS A 181 -10.36 -37.77 8.42
C LYS A 181 -9.80 -38.70 7.35
N SER A 182 -9.66 -38.24 6.11
CA SER A 182 -9.44 -39.12 4.95
C SER A 182 -8.24 -38.74 4.10
N GLU A 183 -8.02 -37.45 3.87
CA GLU A 183 -6.95 -36.94 2.99
C GLU A 183 -6.61 -35.49 3.28
N ASN A 184 -5.46 -35.03 2.76
CA ASN A 184 -5.11 -33.62 2.79
C ASN A 184 -5.93 -32.85 1.76
N GLN A 185 -6.69 -31.86 2.20
CA GLN A 185 -7.49 -31.00 1.33
C GLN A 185 -6.90 -29.58 1.34
N PHE A 186 -6.60 -29.02 0.17
CA PHE A 186 -6.02 -27.69 0.05
C PHE A 186 -7.08 -26.70 -0.42
N ARG A 187 -7.27 -25.61 0.32
CA ARG A 187 -8.15 -24.49 -0.04
C ARG A 187 -7.31 -23.22 -0.10
N ILE A 188 -7.26 -22.61 -1.27
CA ILE A 188 -6.46 -21.42 -1.54
C ILE A 188 -7.41 -20.26 -1.75
N LEU A 189 -7.25 -19.21 -0.94
CA LEU A 189 -8.00 -17.96 -1.06
C LEU A 189 -7.06 -16.90 -1.65
N SER A 190 -7.21 -16.64 -2.95
CA SER A 190 -6.63 -15.50 -3.68
C SER A 190 -7.72 -14.95 -4.61
N LYS A 191 -7.80 -13.63 -4.78
CA LYS A 191 -8.79 -13.01 -5.70
C LYS A 191 -8.23 -12.89 -7.11
N TYR A 192 -6.93 -13.11 -7.32
CA TYR A 192 -6.36 -13.39 -8.63
C TYR A 192 -6.77 -14.79 -9.11
N ASN A 193 -8.00 -14.87 -9.61
CA ASN A 193 -8.61 -16.05 -10.23
C ASN A 193 -8.00 -16.42 -11.61
N ARG A 194 -6.80 -15.93 -11.94
CA ARG A 194 -6.10 -16.46 -13.11
C ARG A 194 -5.61 -17.85 -12.74
N ALA A 195 -5.99 -18.81 -13.57
CA ALA A 195 -5.65 -20.23 -13.48
C ALA A 195 -4.13 -20.45 -13.55
N ASP A 196 -3.41 -20.03 -12.52
CA ASP A 196 -2.01 -20.39 -12.35
C ASP A 196 -1.98 -21.78 -11.72
N GLU A 197 -1.89 -22.79 -12.58
CA GLU A 197 -1.78 -24.20 -12.18
C GLU A 197 -0.52 -24.46 -11.32
N THR A 198 0.45 -23.54 -11.33
CA THR A 198 1.72 -23.72 -10.60
C THR A 198 1.60 -23.42 -9.11
N LEU A 199 0.76 -22.45 -8.71
CA LEU A 199 0.61 -22.07 -7.30
C LEU A 199 0.07 -23.21 -6.42
N PRO A 200 -1.01 -23.94 -6.80
CA PRO A 200 -1.47 -25.11 -6.04
C PRO A 200 -0.39 -26.20 -5.91
N LEU A 201 0.39 -26.43 -6.98
CA LEU A 201 1.47 -27.40 -6.98
C LEU A 201 2.61 -26.97 -6.03
N GLN A 202 2.98 -25.69 -6.06
CA GLN A 202 4.00 -25.15 -5.17
C GLN A 202 3.57 -25.21 -3.71
N ILE A 203 2.32 -24.84 -3.38
CA ILE A 203 1.75 -24.97 -2.04
C ILE A 203 1.80 -26.41 -1.55
N LYS A 204 1.37 -27.37 -2.38
CA LYS A 204 1.42 -28.81 -2.05
C LYS A 204 2.86 -29.27 -1.81
N THR A 205 3.79 -28.85 -2.67
CA THR A 205 5.22 -29.20 -2.57
C THR A 205 5.84 -28.63 -1.29
N SER A 206 5.61 -27.35 -1.00
CA SER A 206 6.06 -26.69 0.22
C SER A 206 5.49 -27.34 1.49
N PHE A 207 4.21 -27.75 1.48
CA PHE A 207 3.61 -28.48 2.59
C PHE A 207 4.29 -29.85 2.81
N LEU A 208 4.50 -30.62 1.74
CA LEU A 208 5.17 -31.92 1.82
C LEU A 208 6.62 -31.79 2.31
N ASN A 209 7.33 -30.75 1.84
CA ASN A 209 8.67 -30.43 2.30
C ASN A 209 8.68 -30.06 3.79
N ALA A 210 7.78 -29.18 4.23
CA ALA A 210 7.66 -28.83 5.64
C ALA A 210 7.39 -30.06 6.52
N ARG A 211 6.47 -30.93 6.08
CA ARG A 211 6.13 -32.17 6.78
C ARG A 211 7.29 -33.16 6.83
N SER A 212 8.11 -33.24 5.78
CA SER A 212 9.29 -34.11 5.75
C SER A 212 10.42 -33.59 6.64
N GLN A 213 10.59 -32.27 6.77
CA GLN A 213 11.58 -31.66 7.67
C GLN A 213 11.18 -31.78 9.13
N LEU A 214 9.89 -31.63 9.44
CA LEU A 214 9.35 -31.87 10.78
C LEU A 214 9.19 -33.36 11.11
N SER A 215 9.56 -34.25 10.18
CA SER A 215 9.38 -35.70 10.29
C SER A 215 9.53 -36.14 11.73
N LEU A 216 8.35 -36.45 12.27
CA LEU A 216 8.01 -36.73 13.66
C LEU A 216 8.80 -37.95 14.14
N ARG A 217 10.10 -37.75 14.37
CA ARG A 217 11.10 -38.81 14.55
C ARG A 217 10.84 -39.73 15.73
N LYS A 218 9.78 -39.52 16.54
CA LYS A 218 9.48 -40.38 17.70
C LYS A 218 8.01 -40.71 17.96
N ASP A 219 7.03 -40.10 17.27
CA ASP A 219 5.67 -40.01 17.82
C ASP A 219 4.58 -40.72 16.99
N GLY A 220 4.88 -41.18 15.78
CA GLY A 220 3.90 -41.86 14.92
C GLY A 220 2.79 -40.98 14.31
N ARG A 221 2.76 -39.67 14.62
CA ARG A 221 1.73 -38.70 14.17
C ARG A 221 1.80 -38.31 12.68
N SER A 222 2.66 -38.96 11.91
CA SER A 222 2.85 -38.69 10.47
C SER A 222 1.65 -39.09 9.59
N LYS A 223 0.66 -39.75 10.19
CA LYS A 223 -0.57 -40.22 9.53
C LYS A 223 -1.73 -39.22 9.57
N ASP A 224 -1.56 -38.08 10.24
CA ASP A 224 -2.62 -37.08 10.29
C ASP A 224 -2.80 -36.44 8.91
N TYR A 225 -4.07 -36.35 8.51
CA TYR A 225 -4.50 -35.60 7.34
C TYR A 225 -4.97 -34.21 7.78
N PHE A 226 -4.82 -33.22 6.90
CA PHE A 226 -5.15 -31.82 7.21
C PHE A 226 -6.04 -31.19 6.14
N ASN A 227 -7.02 -30.40 6.58
CA ASN A 227 -7.57 -29.34 5.75
C ASN A 227 -6.63 -28.14 5.88
N VAL A 228 -5.97 -27.84 4.77
CA VAL A 228 -4.96 -26.80 4.62
C VAL A 228 -5.61 -25.57 4.02
N PHE A 229 -5.66 -24.48 4.76
CA PHE A 229 -6.15 -23.20 4.29
C PHE A 229 -4.96 -22.26 4.11
N VAL A 230 -4.82 -21.70 2.91
CA VAL A 230 -3.79 -20.71 2.58
C VAL A 230 -4.48 -19.45 2.07
N SER A 231 -4.17 -18.31 2.68
CA SER A 231 -4.66 -17.01 2.24
C SER A 231 -3.52 -16.00 2.11
N PHE A 232 -3.60 -15.18 1.07
CA PHE A 232 -2.74 -14.03 0.85
C PHE A 232 -3.51 -12.76 1.19
N THR A 233 -3.06 -12.01 2.19
CA THR A 233 -3.85 -10.90 2.74
C THR A 233 -3.88 -9.71 1.79
N GLY A 234 -2.77 -9.42 1.10
CA GLY A 234 -2.65 -8.29 0.20
C GLY A 234 -3.21 -8.57 -1.20
N ASP A 235 -3.18 -9.82 -1.66
CA ASP A 235 -3.59 -10.23 -3.00
C ASP A 235 -2.98 -9.32 -4.09
N LEU A 236 -1.67 -9.11 -4.03
CA LEU A 236 -0.99 -7.99 -4.69
C LEU A 236 -0.43 -8.34 -6.08
N GLY A 237 -0.58 -9.58 -6.57
CA GLY A 237 -0.11 -9.97 -7.90
C GLY A 237 -0.02 -11.49 -8.13
N GLU A 238 0.70 -11.88 -9.18
CA GLU A 238 0.99 -13.28 -9.48
C GLU A 238 2.06 -13.84 -8.53
N TYR A 239 1.75 -14.98 -7.90
CA TYR A 239 2.56 -15.59 -6.86
C TYR A 239 3.39 -16.75 -7.43
N SER A 240 4.68 -16.52 -7.68
CA SER A 240 5.58 -17.55 -8.19
C SER A 240 7.03 -17.40 -7.68
N GLY A 241 7.85 -18.41 -7.96
CA GLY A 241 9.30 -18.39 -7.70
C GLY A 241 9.72 -18.96 -6.34
N ASP A 242 11.04 -19.09 -6.15
CA ASP A 242 11.62 -19.80 -4.99
C ASP A 242 11.40 -19.07 -3.66
N SER A 243 11.32 -17.74 -3.69
CA SER A 243 11.04 -16.93 -2.50
C SER A 243 9.68 -17.29 -1.87
N LEU A 244 8.67 -17.48 -2.72
CA LEU A 244 7.35 -17.96 -2.30
C LEU A 244 7.42 -19.40 -1.76
N GLY A 245 8.12 -20.29 -2.45
CA GLY A 245 8.30 -21.67 -2.02
C GLY A 245 8.96 -21.79 -0.64
N ALA A 246 9.98 -20.96 -0.40
CA ALA A 246 10.69 -20.89 0.88
C ALA A 246 9.78 -20.40 2.01
N ILE A 247 9.05 -19.29 1.80
CA ILE A 247 8.17 -18.75 2.83
C ILE A 247 6.99 -19.69 3.13
N LEU A 248 6.40 -20.32 2.10
CA LEU A 248 5.34 -21.31 2.30
C LEU A 248 5.85 -22.48 3.14
N THR A 249 7.04 -22.98 2.85
CA THR A 249 7.65 -24.09 3.61
C THR A 249 7.84 -23.70 5.07
N LEU A 250 8.39 -22.51 5.34
CA LEU A 250 8.60 -22.00 6.70
C LEU A 250 7.28 -21.82 7.45
N SER A 251 6.27 -21.20 6.80
CA SER A 251 4.93 -21.02 7.38
C SER A 251 4.27 -22.36 7.72
N PHE A 252 4.36 -23.35 6.82
CA PHE A 252 3.86 -24.70 7.10
C PHE A 252 4.59 -25.37 8.25
N MET A 253 5.93 -25.21 8.34
CA MET A 253 6.69 -25.75 9.47
C MET A 253 6.23 -25.12 10.78
N LEU A 254 6.01 -23.80 10.81
CA LEU A 254 5.55 -23.11 12.01
C LEU A 254 4.19 -23.64 12.46
N GLU A 255 3.25 -23.80 11.53
CA GLU A 255 1.89 -24.20 11.84
C GLU A 255 1.76 -25.68 12.20
N LEU A 256 2.49 -26.57 11.51
CA LEU A 256 2.60 -27.97 11.89
C LEU A 256 3.24 -28.12 13.28
N TYR A 257 4.28 -27.33 13.58
CA TYR A 257 4.88 -27.32 14.92
C TYR A 257 3.88 -26.87 15.99
N ASN A 258 3.14 -25.79 15.74
CA ASN A 258 2.10 -25.31 16.65
C ASN A 258 1.03 -26.38 16.89
N PHE A 259 0.54 -27.02 15.82
CA PHE A 259 -0.46 -28.07 15.89
C PHE A 259 0.01 -29.25 16.74
N TYR A 260 1.22 -29.76 16.51
CA TYR A 260 1.71 -30.94 17.20
C TYR A 260 2.17 -30.69 18.64
N TYR A 261 2.77 -29.52 18.91
CA TYR A 261 3.51 -29.29 20.15
C TYR A 261 2.90 -28.23 21.07
N ARG A 262 2.06 -27.31 20.56
CA ARG A 262 1.55 -26.17 21.34
C ARG A 262 0.15 -26.40 21.94
N GLN A 263 -0.60 -27.39 21.48
CA GLN A 263 -1.87 -27.81 22.13
C GLN A 263 -1.68 -28.65 23.43
N LYS A 264 -0.46 -28.68 24.00
CA LYS A 264 -0.08 -29.50 25.16
C LYS A 264 0.19 -28.72 26.46
N THR A 265 -0.10 -27.43 26.49
CA THR A 265 -0.07 -26.56 27.69
C THR A 265 -1.46 -26.02 27.95
#